data_AF-F0WE78-F1
#
_entry.id   AF-F0WE78-F1
#
_cell.length_a   1.000
_cell.length_b   1.000
_cell.length_c   1.000
_cell.angle_alpha   90.00
_cell.angle_beta   90.00
_cell.angle_gamma   90.00
#
_symmetry.space_group_name_H-M   'P 1'
#
loop_
_entity.id
_entity.type
_entity.pdbx_description
1 polymer ?
#
loop_
_entity_poly.entity_id
_entity_poly.type
_entity_poly.pdbx_seq_one_letter_code
_entity_poly.pdbx_strand_id
1 'polypeptide(L)'
;MGRYIVRTLIALSLLFAQNRADGKTFKEYESDFVSWLKTHHLTFSDAFEYAKRLETYIANDIYILTHNLQESSFKLGHNAFSHLTNEEFRQRFNGFKASDDYLTKRLAQSNVASSTNFQYIDLPESVDWVEKGAVTGVKNQGMCGSCWAFSTTGAIEGATFISSGKLVSLSEQELVDCDHNGDHGCNGGLMDHAFSWISEHDGICSEEDYAYIHSQSLCRSCKPVVSPVAVAIDAGDRSFQFYQSGVYNKTCGTQLDHGVLTVGYGVEDGQKYWKVKNSWGNSWGEKGYIRLSRDQNGRSGQCGIAMVPSYPTASLRNINTKTDILDESLTAPKELLSSASASRCATKEASLIDFTSLVVNPKAPERGRAISLIGKGDVKQDITEGDLKLSVKLGGMEVFGHQSKVCGNTSVPLPLNLGHIYVYGIECPIKQGQKAELKVDVKLPIIALGGNYQVKLAATDSSDSKSLFCIQIALELDSAGSKRASVYEYFA
;
A
#
# COMPACT_ATOMS: atom_id res chain seq x y z
N MET A 1 27.58 -15.22 26.19
CA MET A 1 27.42 -14.71 24.80
C MET A 1 27.65 -15.77 23.73
N GLY A 2 28.72 -16.58 23.75
CA GLY A 2 28.98 -17.60 22.71
C GLY A 2 27.93 -18.72 22.56
N ARG A 3 27.22 -19.10 23.64
CA ARG A 3 26.21 -20.20 23.58
C ARG A 3 24.87 -19.81 22.94
N TYR A 4 24.52 -18.52 22.89
CA TYR A 4 23.31 -18.05 22.21
C TYR A 4 23.55 -17.88 20.70
N ILE A 5 24.71 -17.34 20.32
CA ILE A 5 25.15 -17.20 18.92
C ILE A 5 25.23 -18.57 18.23
N VAL A 6 25.77 -19.58 18.91
CA VAL A 6 25.83 -20.96 18.40
C VAL A 6 24.44 -21.60 18.28
N ARG A 7 23.47 -21.26 19.14
CA ARG A 7 22.10 -21.78 19.07
C ARG A 7 21.27 -21.14 17.94
N THR A 8 21.43 -19.85 17.69
CA THR A 8 20.78 -19.15 16.57
C THR A 8 21.34 -19.61 15.22
N LEU A 9 22.66 -19.81 15.13
CA LEU A 9 23.32 -20.36 13.93
C LEU A 9 22.96 -21.83 13.69
N ILE A 10 22.75 -22.64 14.73
CA ILE A 10 22.30 -24.04 14.59
C ILE A 10 20.82 -24.13 14.16
N ALA A 11 19.94 -23.28 14.69
CA ALA A 11 18.55 -23.18 14.23
C ALA A 11 18.47 -22.73 12.76
N LEU A 12 19.31 -21.77 12.36
CA LEU A 12 19.51 -21.39 10.96
C LEU A 12 20.22 -22.46 10.12
N SER A 13 20.92 -23.44 10.69
CA SER A 13 21.50 -24.54 9.89
C SER A 13 20.51 -25.67 9.65
N LEU A 14 19.57 -25.90 10.57
CA LEU A 14 18.57 -26.97 10.47
C LEU A 14 17.32 -26.56 9.69
N LEU A 15 16.96 -25.26 9.67
CA LEU A 15 15.95 -24.71 8.74
C LEU A 15 16.30 -24.94 7.26
N PHE A 16 17.58 -25.16 6.93
CA PHE A 16 18.11 -25.27 5.57
C PHE A 16 18.42 -26.72 5.15
N ALA A 17 18.16 -27.71 6.00
CA ALA A 17 18.39 -29.12 5.65
C ALA A 17 17.23 -29.75 4.84
N GLN A 18 16.06 -29.11 4.74
CA GLN A 18 14.84 -29.81 4.29
C GLN A 18 13.94 -29.11 3.26
N ASN A 19 14.32 -27.99 2.64
CA ASN A 19 13.57 -27.44 1.50
C ASN A 19 14.51 -26.91 0.41
N ARG A 20 14.72 -27.71 -0.66
CA ARG A 20 15.31 -27.21 -1.91
C ARG A 20 14.19 -26.92 -2.90
N ALA A 21 13.71 -25.67 -2.89
CA ALA A 21 13.10 -25.10 -4.08
C ALA A 21 14.17 -24.48 -4.99
N ASP A 22 15.26 -23.92 -4.43
CA ASP A 22 16.33 -23.26 -5.19
C ASP A 22 17.77 -23.72 -4.84
N GLY A 23 17.92 -24.68 -3.91
CA GLY A 23 19.21 -25.29 -3.59
C GLY A 23 20.22 -24.45 -2.77
N LYS A 24 19.98 -23.14 -2.60
CA LYS A 24 20.91 -22.22 -1.92
C LYS A 24 21.05 -22.44 -0.41
N THR A 25 22.29 -22.40 0.05
CA THR A 25 22.74 -22.38 1.44
C THR A 25 22.64 -20.97 2.03
N PHE A 26 22.63 -20.86 3.36
CA PHE A 26 22.64 -19.55 4.04
C PHE A 26 23.81 -18.65 3.61
N LYS A 27 25.00 -19.22 3.39
CA LYS A 27 26.17 -18.46 2.91
C LYS A 27 25.97 -17.88 1.51
N GLU A 28 25.25 -18.58 0.64
CA GLU A 28 24.91 -18.09 -0.69
C GLU A 28 23.88 -16.94 -0.60
N TYR A 29 22.87 -17.06 0.25
CA TYR A 29 21.94 -15.96 0.52
C TYR A 29 22.62 -14.72 1.10
N GLU A 30 23.53 -14.90 2.05
CA GLU A 30 24.29 -13.79 2.62
C GLU A 30 25.19 -13.12 1.57
N SER A 31 25.83 -13.92 0.70
CA SER A 31 26.62 -13.41 -0.43
C SER A 31 25.77 -12.60 -1.41
N ASP A 32 24.60 -13.12 -1.80
CA ASP A 32 23.66 -12.44 -2.69
C ASP A 32 23.17 -11.13 -2.06
N PHE A 33 22.82 -11.14 -0.77
CA PHE A 33 22.40 -9.96 -0.04
C PHE A 33 23.52 -8.90 0.03
N VAL A 34 24.77 -9.30 0.30
CA VAL A 34 25.92 -8.37 0.30
C VAL A 34 26.16 -7.77 -1.09
N SER A 35 25.97 -8.55 -2.15
CA SER A 35 26.03 -8.06 -3.54
C SER A 35 24.91 -7.07 -3.84
N TRP A 36 23.69 -7.39 -3.40
CA TRP A 36 22.52 -6.54 -3.52
C TRP A 36 22.69 -5.22 -2.75
N LEU A 37 23.22 -5.24 -1.52
CA LEU A 37 23.53 -4.04 -0.73
C LEU A 37 24.48 -3.09 -1.46
N LYS A 38 25.53 -3.65 -2.10
CA LYS A 38 26.48 -2.86 -2.89
C LYS A 38 25.80 -2.22 -4.10
N THR A 39 24.97 -2.97 -4.80
CA THR A 39 24.22 -2.50 -5.98
C THR A 39 23.25 -1.37 -5.63
N HIS A 40 22.67 -1.40 -4.43
CA HIS A 40 21.73 -0.39 -3.95
C HIS A 40 22.34 0.67 -3.03
N HIS A 41 23.67 0.67 -2.86
CA HIS A 41 24.39 1.62 -2.00
C HIS A 41 23.89 1.69 -0.55
N LEU A 42 23.54 0.53 0.02
CA LEU A 42 23.04 0.40 1.39
C LEU A 42 24.11 -0.17 2.34
N THR A 43 24.11 0.31 3.58
CA THR A 43 24.99 -0.19 4.65
C THR A 43 24.22 -0.28 5.98
N PHE A 44 24.37 -1.40 6.69
CA PHE A 44 23.80 -1.59 8.02
C PHE A 44 24.94 -1.86 9.02
N SER A 45 25.26 -0.87 9.85
CA SER A 45 26.33 -0.97 10.86
C SER A 45 25.89 -1.69 12.14
N ASP A 46 24.58 -1.71 12.41
CA ASP A 46 24.01 -2.46 13.52
C ASP A 46 23.78 -3.92 13.11
N ALA A 47 24.33 -4.85 13.89
CA ALA A 47 24.30 -6.27 13.58
C ALA A 47 22.87 -6.86 13.66
N PHE A 48 22.01 -6.30 14.51
CA PHE A 48 20.63 -6.74 14.64
C PHE A 48 19.80 -6.28 13.43
N GLU A 49 19.96 -5.03 13.00
CA GLU A 49 19.33 -4.52 11.79
C GLU A 49 19.84 -5.25 10.55
N TYR A 50 21.16 -5.50 10.42
CA TYR A 50 21.69 -6.30 9.31
C TYR A 50 21.04 -7.69 9.24
N ALA A 51 20.96 -8.40 10.37
CA ALA A 51 20.34 -9.71 10.43
C ALA A 51 18.85 -9.66 10.06
N LYS A 52 18.10 -8.67 10.57
CA LYS A 52 16.69 -8.44 10.22
C LYS A 52 16.51 -8.17 8.72
N ARG A 53 17.40 -7.39 8.11
CA ARG A 53 17.35 -7.05 6.67
C ARG A 53 17.72 -8.24 5.78
N LEU A 54 18.71 -9.03 6.17
CA LEU A 54 19.06 -10.27 5.49
C LEU A 54 17.90 -11.29 5.57
N GLU A 55 17.28 -11.44 6.75
CA GLU A 55 16.11 -12.31 6.91
C GLU A 55 14.94 -11.87 6.01
N THR A 56 14.68 -10.57 5.96
CA THR A 56 13.63 -10.00 5.09
C THR A 56 13.96 -10.20 3.60
N TYR A 57 15.23 -10.05 3.22
CA TYR A 57 15.71 -10.31 1.86
C TYR A 57 15.48 -11.76 1.45
N ILE A 58 15.83 -12.72 2.31
CA ILE A 58 15.60 -14.16 2.07
C ILE A 58 14.11 -14.46 1.93
N ALA A 59 13.27 -13.90 2.80
CA ALA A 59 11.82 -14.09 2.72
C ALA A 59 11.25 -13.57 1.38
N ASN A 60 11.75 -12.42 0.92
CA ASN A 60 11.36 -11.84 -0.37
C ASN A 60 11.92 -12.63 -1.56
N ASP A 61 13.14 -13.18 -1.48
CA ASP A 61 13.73 -14.06 -2.52
C ASP A 61 12.88 -15.32 -2.71
N ILE A 62 12.52 -15.99 -1.61
CA ILE A 62 11.65 -17.18 -1.64
C ILE A 62 10.28 -16.84 -2.24
N TYR A 63 9.71 -15.68 -1.90
CA TYR A 63 8.45 -15.21 -2.49
C TYR A 63 8.57 -14.97 -4.00
N ILE A 64 9.63 -14.30 -4.44
CA ILE A 64 9.94 -14.07 -5.86
C ILE A 64 10.05 -15.40 -6.62
N LEU A 65 10.85 -16.33 -6.10
CA LEU A 65 11.07 -17.64 -6.72
C LEU A 65 9.77 -18.44 -6.80
N THR A 66 9.01 -18.49 -5.71
CA THR A 66 7.75 -19.24 -5.64
C THR A 66 6.73 -18.71 -6.64
N HIS A 67 6.61 -17.38 -6.80
CA HIS A 67 5.77 -16.77 -7.81
C HIS A 67 6.24 -17.14 -9.23
N ASN A 68 7.54 -17.02 -9.50
CA ASN A 68 8.11 -17.24 -10.82
C ASN A 68 8.09 -18.72 -11.27
N LEU A 69 7.88 -19.66 -10.34
CA LEU A 69 7.67 -21.09 -10.64
C LEU A 69 6.23 -21.40 -11.06
N GLN A 70 5.28 -20.51 -10.81
CA GLN A 70 3.87 -20.68 -11.20
C GLN A 70 3.65 -20.11 -12.61
N GLU A 71 2.66 -20.65 -13.34
CA GLU A 71 2.22 -20.03 -14.59
C GLU A 71 1.52 -18.71 -14.27
N SER A 72 2.20 -17.61 -14.58
CA SER A 72 1.74 -16.25 -14.35
C SER A 72 2.07 -15.37 -15.55
N SER A 73 1.21 -14.39 -15.83
CA SER A 73 1.44 -13.38 -16.87
C SER A 73 2.54 -12.37 -16.52
N PHE A 74 3.08 -12.40 -15.30
CA PHE A 74 4.14 -11.52 -14.85
C PHE A 74 5.17 -12.25 -14.00
N LYS A 75 6.37 -11.65 -13.91
CA LYS A 75 7.47 -12.16 -13.09
C LYS A 75 7.84 -11.14 -12.01
N LEU A 76 8.31 -11.65 -10.89
CA LEU A 76 8.88 -10.87 -9.79
C LEU A 76 10.41 -10.88 -9.87
N GLY A 77 11.05 -9.91 -9.21
CA GLY A 77 12.50 -9.83 -9.12
C GLY A 77 12.94 -8.95 -7.95
N HIS A 78 14.19 -9.12 -7.54
CA HIS A 78 14.80 -8.26 -6.53
C HIS A 78 14.94 -6.83 -7.03
N ASN A 79 14.71 -5.87 -6.14
CA ASN A 79 14.79 -4.44 -6.41
C ASN A 79 15.20 -3.69 -5.12
N ALA A 80 15.20 -2.36 -5.14
CA ALA A 80 15.64 -1.53 -4.01
C ALA A 80 14.88 -1.78 -2.68
N PHE A 81 13.70 -2.40 -2.75
CA PHE A 81 12.84 -2.66 -1.60
C PHE A 81 12.97 -4.07 -1.04
N SER A 82 13.86 -4.91 -1.59
CA SER A 82 13.98 -6.31 -1.17
C SER A 82 14.38 -6.53 0.29
N HIS A 83 14.89 -5.50 0.98
CA HIS A 83 15.20 -5.53 2.41
C HIS A 83 14.02 -5.12 3.33
N LEU A 84 12.88 -4.75 2.76
CA LEU A 84 11.71 -4.26 3.50
C LEU A 84 10.62 -5.31 3.56
N THR A 85 9.92 -5.36 4.69
CA THR A 85 8.65 -6.09 4.77
C THR A 85 7.58 -5.35 3.97
N ASN A 86 6.51 -6.04 3.57
CA ASN A 86 5.38 -5.37 2.90
C ASN A 86 4.76 -4.27 3.76
N GLU A 87 4.73 -4.43 5.08
CA GLU A 87 4.22 -3.43 6.00
C GLU A 87 5.13 -2.19 6.06
N GLU A 88 6.44 -2.38 6.22
CA GLU A 88 7.41 -1.29 6.18
C GLU A 88 7.35 -0.56 4.82
N PHE A 89 7.20 -1.29 3.72
CA PHE A 89 7.02 -0.71 2.39
C PHE A 89 5.74 0.13 2.33
N ARG A 90 4.59 -0.43 2.71
CA ARG A 90 3.30 0.29 2.68
C ARG A 90 3.33 1.55 3.55
N GLN A 91 3.86 1.46 4.76
CA GLN A 91 3.93 2.60 5.68
C GLN A 91 4.83 3.73 5.17
N ARG A 92 5.89 3.41 4.42
CA ARG A 92 6.87 4.40 3.95
C ARG A 92 6.58 4.95 2.55
N PHE A 93 5.96 4.17 1.67
CA PHE A 93 5.81 4.54 0.25
C PHE A 93 4.36 4.77 -0.20
N ASN A 94 3.36 4.18 0.48
CA ASN A 94 1.95 4.33 0.07
C ASN A 94 1.32 5.54 0.78
N GLY A 95 1.38 6.69 0.12
CA GLY A 95 0.90 7.97 0.65
C GLY A 95 -0.54 8.35 0.33
N PHE A 96 -1.23 7.62 -0.55
CA PHE A 96 -2.60 7.98 -0.92
C PHE A 96 -3.55 7.81 0.27
N LYS A 97 -4.29 8.86 0.61
CA LYS A 97 -5.30 8.84 1.68
C LYS A 97 -6.62 9.39 1.20
N ALA A 98 -7.64 8.54 1.24
CA ALA A 98 -9.02 8.88 0.94
C ALA A 98 -9.91 8.36 2.07
N SER A 99 -10.93 9.14 2.44
CA SER A 99 -11.95 8.69 3.38
C SER A 99 -12.98 7.80 2.69
N ASP A 100 -13.62 6.91 3.45
CA ASP A 100 -14.69 6.05 2.91
C ASP A 100 -15.87 6.87 2.35
N ASP A 101 -16.19 8.01 2.99
CA ASP A 101 -17.20 8.95 2.52
C ASP A 101 -16.82 9.57 1.17
N TYR A 102 -15.55 9.99 1.01
CA TYR A 102 -15.05 10.49 -0.27
C TYR A 102 -15.17 9.44 -1.38
N LEU A 103 -14.75 8.20 -1.12
CA LEU A 103 -14.84 7.11 -2.10
C LEU A 103 -16.30 6.81 -2.46
N THR A 104 -17.20 6.78 -1.48
CA THR A 104 -18.63 6.54 -1.69
C THR A 104 -19.27 7.63 -2.54
N LYS A 105 -18.95 8.91 -2.28
CA LYS A 105 -19.44 10.05 -3.08
C LYS A 105 -18.94 10.00 -4.52
N ARG A 106 -17.65 9.71 -4.73
CA ARG A 106 -17.06 9.58 -6.07
C ARG A 106 -17.71 8.46 -6.88
N LEU A 107 -17.96 7.32 -6.26
CA LEU A 107 -18.68 6.20 -6.90
C LEU A 107 -20.12 6.59 -7.25
N ALA A 108 -20.83 7.31 -6.38
CA ALA A 108 -22.19 7.78 -6.65
C ALA A 108 -22.26 8.77 -7.83
N GLN A 109 -21.28 9.69 -7.93
CA GLN A 109 -21.20 10.67 -9.03
C GLN A 109 -20.93 10.00 -10.39
N SER A 110 -20.18 8.90 -10.43
CA SER A 110 -19.91 8.16 -11.67
C SER A 110 -21.18 7.58 -12.33
N ASN A 111 -22.22 7.28 -11.53
CA ASN A 111 -23.50 6.77 -12.03
C ASN A 111 -24.40 7.87 -12.62
N VAL A 112 -24.12 9.15 -12.36
CA VAL A 112 -24.94 10.29 -12.83
C VAL A 112 -24.52 10.77 -14.22
N ALA A 113 -23.29 10.47 -14.66
CA ALA A 113 -22.76 10.85 -15.97
C ALA A 113 -23.34 10.03 -17.15
N SER A 114 -24.28 9.11 -16.89
CA SER A 114 -24.89 8.26 -17.92
C SER A 114 -26.04 8.92 -18.71
N SER A 115 -26.30 10.22 -18.51
CA SER A 115 -27.46 10.93 -19.11
C SER A 115 -27.13 11.89 -20.25
N THR A 116 -25.88 12.02 -20.69
CA THR A 116 -25.52 12.85 -21.85
C THR A 116 -25.18 11.98 -23.07
N ASN A 117 -25.91 12.19 -24.17
CA ASN A 117 -25.65 11.61 -25.49
C ASN A 117 -24.24 12.02 -25.97
N PHE A 118 -23.23 11.24 -25.62
CA PHE A 118 -21.89 11.38 -26.20
C PHE A 118 -21.94 10.87 -27.64
N GLN A 119 -21.78 11.80 -28.58
CA GLN A 119 -21.45 11.49 -29.97
C GLN A 119 -20.23 10.56 -29.97
N TYR A 120 -20.28 9.46 -30.72
CA TYR A 120 -19.20 8.48 -30.82
C TYR A 120 -17.93 9.18 -31.30
N ILE A 121 -17.02 9.49 -30.36
CA ILE A 121 -15.66 9.90 -30.66
C ILE A 121 -14.92 8.62 -31.00
N ASP A 122 -14.42 8.52 -32.22
CA ASP A 122 -13.55 7.42 -32.65
C ASP A 122 -12.23 7.53 -31.89
N LEU A 123 -12.05 6.67 -30.89
CA LEU A 123 -10.88 6.65 -30.03
C LEU A 123 -9.88 5.62 -30.58
N PRO A 124 -8.58 5.92 -30.55
CA PRO A 124 -7.57 4.95 -30.95
C PRO A 124 -7.58 3.74 -30.01
N GLU A 125 -7.27 2.56 -30.57
CA GLU A 125 -7.19 1.29 -29.83
C GLU A 125 -6.15 1.35 -28.69
N SER A 126 -5.08 2.13 -28.87
CA SER A 126 -4.06 2.39 -27.86
C SER A 126 -3.50 3.80 -27.95
N VAL A 127 -3.09 4.36 -26.81
CA VAL A 127 -2.34 5.63 -26.74
C VAL A 127 -1.19 5.47 -25.77
N ASP A 128 0.02 5.80 -26.24
CA ASP A 128 1.19 6.00 -25.41
C ASP A 128 1.53 7.50 -25.36
N TRP A 129 1.45 8.10 -24.18
CA TRP A 129 1.77 9.51 -23.96
C TRP A 129 3.28 9.77 -23.80
N VAL A 130 4.06 8.74 -23.47
CA VAL A 130 5.53 8.80 -23.43
C VAL A 130 6.06 8.95 -24.85
N GLU A 131 5.61 8.10 -25.78
CA GLU A 131 5.99 8.18 -27.21
C GLU A 131 5.59 9.51 -27.84
N LYS A 132 4.49 10.10 -27.35
CA LYS A 132 4.01 11.43 -27.78
C LYS A 132 4.76 12.60 -27.13
N GLY A 133 5.69 12.36 -26.22
CA GLY A 133 6.48 13.38 -25.53
C GLY A 133 5.75 14.12 -24.41
N ALA A 134 4.61 13.60 -23.94
CA ALA A 134 3.76 14.23 -22.94
C ALA A 134 4.03 13.77 -21.50
N VAL A 135 5.12 13.03 -21.26
CA VAL A 135 5.46 12.47 -19.94
C VAL A 135 6.92 12.77 -19.64
N THR A 136 7.19 13.29 -18.44
CA THR A 136 8.55 13.55 -17.95
C THR A 136 9.30 12.26 -17.64
N GLY A 137 10.60 12.37 -17.34
CA GLY A 137 11.36 11.23 -16.84
C GLY A 137 10.81 10.72 -15.51
N VAL A 138 10.95 9.41 -15.25
CA VAL A 138 10.47 8.81 -13.99
C VAL A 138 11.21 9.41 -12.79
N LYS A 139 10.45 9.99 -11.86
CA LYS A 139 10.96 10.60 -10.62
C LYS A 139 10.92 9.61 -9.45
N ASN A 140 11.48 10.00 -8.30
CA ASN A 140 11.58 9.15 -7.11
C ASN A 140 11.07 9.86 -5.83
N GLN A 141 9.95 9.39 -5.28
CA GLN A 141 9.35 9.95 -4.06
C GLN A 141 10.17 9.69 -2.77
N GLY A 142 11.22 8.87 -2.83
CA GLY A 142 11.99 8.49 -1.64
C GLY A 142 11.11 7.83 -0.56
N MET A 143 11.47 8.00 0.71
CA MET A 143 10.71 7.45 1.86
C MET A 143 9.56 8.36 2.32
N CYS A 144 9.08 9.25 1.45
CA CYS A 144 8.00 10.17 1.73
C CYS A 144 6.70 9.66 1.09
N GLY A 145 5.61 9.59 1.86
CA GLY A 145 4.27 9.24 1.39
C GLY A 145 3.63 10.34 0.54
N SER A 146 4.31 10.78 -0.51
CA SER A 146 3.93 11.92 -1.36
C SER A 146 3.48 11.51 -2.76
N CYS A 147 3.14 10.23 -2.97
CA CYS A 147 2.67 9.74 -4.26
C CYS A 147 1.47 10.53 -4.82
N TRP A 148 0.68 11.16 -3.94
CA TRP A 148 -0.40 12.07 -4.32
C TRP A 148 0.15 13.30 -5.08
N ALA A 149 1.21 13.94 -4.58
CA ALA A 149 1.86 15.06 -5.25
C ALA A 149 2.45 14.65 -6.61
N PHE A 150 3.16 13.52 -6.67
CA PHE A 150 3.71 12.97 -7.93
C PHE A 150 2.63 12.64 -8.97
N SER A 151 1.49 12.11 -8.53
CA SER A 151 0.38 11.82 -9.43
C SER A 151 -0.29 13.11 -9.94
N THR A 152 -0.38 14.14 -9.10
CA THR A 152 -0.94 15.45 -9.46
C THR A 152 -0.05 16.15 -10.48
N THR A 153 1.25 16.29 -10.20
CA THR A 153 2.21 16.94 -11.09
C THR A 153 2.24 16.24 -12.43
N GLY A 154 2.41 14.90 -12.48
CA GLY A 154 2.44 14.15 -13.74
C GLY A 154 1.20 14.35 -14.62
N ALA A 155 0.01 14.48 -14.02
CA ALA A 155 -1.22 14.78 -14.76
C ALA A 155 -1.21 16.21 -15.35
N ILE A 156 -0.74 17.20 -14.59
CA ILE A 156 -0.65 18.60 -15.04
C ILE A 156 0.44 18.78 -16.10
N GLU A 157 1.57 18.11 -15.95
CA GLU A 157 2.67 18.07 -16.94
C GLU A 157 2.14 17.62 -18.30
N GLY A 158 1.43 16.48 -18.34
CA GLY A 158 0.83 15.95 -19.57
C GLY A 158 -0.26 16.86 -20.15
N ALA A 159 -1.16 17.39 -19.32
CA ALA A 159 -2.19 18.33 -19.77
C ALA A 159 -1.58 19.63 -20.34
N THR A 160 -0.48 20.10 -19.75
CA THR A 160 0.25 21.27 -20.21
C THR A 160 0.93 21.00 -21.53
N PHE A 161 1.56 19.82 -21.70
CA PHE A 161 2.14 19.43 -22.97
C PHE A 161 1.08 19.37 -24.08
N ILE A 162 -0.07 18.75 -23.83
CA ILE A 162 -1.16 18.63 -24.83
C ILE A 162 -1.66 20.01 -25.27
N SER A 163 -1.78 20.96 -24.33
CA SER A 163 -2.33 22.29 -24.63
C SER A 163 -1.33 23.26 -25.25
N SER A 164 -0.05 23.17 -24.87
CA SER A 164 0.99 24.14 -25.20
C SER A 164 2.09 23.62 -26.14
N GLY A 165 2.23 22.30 -26.27
CA GLY A 165 3.34 21.64 -26.95
C GLY A 165 4.66 21.66 -26.17
N LYS A 166 4.69 22.17 -24.94
CA LYS A 166 5.88 22.25 -24.09
C LYS A 166 5.72 21.38 -22.86
N LEU A 167 6.66 20.45 -22.67
CA LEU A 167 6.76 19.66 -21.45
C LEU A 167 7.58 20.44 -20.42
N VAL A 168 7.09 20.54 -19.21
CA VAL A 168 7.75 21.23 -18.08
C VAL A 168 7.71 20.27 -16.91
N SER A 169 8.82 20.06 -16.22
CA SER A 169 8.85 19.28 -14.98
C SER A 169 8.39 20.16 -13.81
N LEU A 170 7.35 19.74 -13.10
CA LEU A 170 6.73 20.50 -12.00
C LEU A 170 7.19 19.99 -10.64
N SER A 171 7.14 20.86 -9.64
CA SER A 171 7.62 20.59 -8.28
C SER A 171 6.61 19.80 -7.46
N GLU A 172 6.91 18.55 -7.14
CA GLU A 172 6.16 17.82 -6.12
C GLU A 172 6.39 18.39 -4.72
N GLN A 173 7.56 19.01 -4.49
CA GLN A 173 7.96 19.51 -3.19
C GLN A 173 7.12 20.70 -2.74
N GLU A 174 6.75 21.59 -3.66
CA GLU A 174 5.86 22.71 -3.35
C GLU A 174 4.53 22.20 -2.79
N LEU A 175 3.94 21.17 -3.38
CA LEU A 175 2.73 20.53 -2.85
C LEU A 175 2.98 19.92 -1.47
N VAL A 176 4.07 19.17 -1.30
CA VAL A 176 4.41 18.55 -0.01
C VAL A 176 4.60 19.57 1.11
N ASP A 177 5.19 20.73 0.80
CA ASP A 177 5.51 21.78 1.79
C ASP A 177 4.35 22.75 2.03
N CYS A 178 3.51 23.01 1.03
CA CYS A 178 2.56 24.12 1.04
C CYS A 178 1.08 23.71 0.99
N ASP A 179 0.76 22.53 0.46
CA ASP A 179 -0.63 22.04 0.46
C ASP A 179 -0.97 21.36 1.79
N HIS A 180 -1.73 22.10 2.59
CA HIS A 180 -2.25 21.66 3.87
C HIS A 180 -3.78 21.63 3.89
N ASN A 181 -4.44 21.74 2.73
CA ASN A 181 -5.90 21.79 2.63
C ASN A 181 -6.49 20.37 2.50
N GLY A 182 -6.28 19.56 3.52
CA GLY A 182 -6.66 18.13 3.54
C GLY A 182 -5.50 17.17 3.29
N ASP A 183 -4.37 17.69 2.79
CA ASP A 183 -3.14 16.95 2.57
C ASP A 183 -2.12 17.20 3.69
N HIS A 184 -1.24 16.22 3.91
CA HIS A 184 -0.37 16.16 5.09
C HIS A 184 1.09 15.86 4.72
N GLY A 185 1.56 16.41 3.60
CA GLY A 185 2.93 16.24 3.12
C GLY A 185 3.31 14.76 2.96
N CYS A 186 4.35 14.33 3.67
CA CYS A 186 4.79 12.93 3.65
C CYS A 186 3.87 11.95 4.38
N ASN A 187 2.91 12.44 5.17
CA ASN A 187 1.93 11.59 5.84
C ASN A 187 0.73 11.23 4.95
N GLY A 188 0.75 11.69 3.70
CA GLY A 188 -0.22 11.34 2.68
C GLY A 188 -1.17 12.46 2.30
N GLY A 189 -1.90 12.22 1.23
CA GLY A 189 -2.80 13.20 0.62
C GLY A 189 -3.61 12.65 -0.54
N LEU A 190 -4.35 13.54 -1.18
CA LEU A 190 -5.32 13.27 -2.23
C LEU A 190 -5.13 14.27 -3.38
N MET A 191 -5.01 13.75 -4.60
CA MET A 191 -4.74 14.55 -5.79
C MET A 191 -5.78 15.66 -6.03
N ASP A 192 -7.06 15.44 -5.69
CA ASP A 192 -8.10 16.46 -5.79
C ASP A 192 -7.82 17.70 -4.95
N HIS A 193 -7.27 17.53 -3.74
CA HIS A 193 -6.89 18.64 -2.86
C HIS A 193 -5.73 19.42 -3.48
N ALA A 194 -4.71 18.70 -3.95
CA ALA A 194 -3.60 19.28 -4.69
C ALA A 194 -4.03 20.06 -5.94
N PHE A 195 -4.97 19.55 -6.74
CA PHE A 195 -5.51 20.28 -7.89
C PHE A 195 -6.23 21.57 -7.45
N SER A 196 -7.01 21.52 -6.36
CA SER A 196 -7.67 22.70 -5.79
C SER A 196 -6.65 23.71 -5.29
N TRP A 197 -5.62 23.24 -4.58
CA TRP A 197 -4.57 24.08 -4.02
C TRP A 197 -3.83 24.85 -5.13
N ILE A 198 -3.42 24.16 -6.20
CA ILE A 198 -2.76 24.78 -7.37
C ILE A 198 -3.66 25.84 -8.01
N SER A 199 -4.96 25.57 -8.09
CA SER A 199 -5.94 26.53 -8.63
C SER A 199 -6.09 27.77 -7.75
N GLU A 200 -5.97 27.62 -6.43
CA GLU A 200 -6.10 28.72 -5.46
C GLU A 200 -4.80 29.52 -5.28
N HIS A 201 -3.65 28.96 -5.68
CA HIS A 201 -2.31 29.53 -5.48
C HIS A 201 -1.63 29.97 -6.79
N ASP A 202 -2.43 30.34 -7.81
CA ASP A 202 -1.97 30.90 -9.10
C ASP A 202 -1.06 29.98 -9.94
N GLY A 203 -1.06 28.67 -9.67
CA GLY A 203 -0.31 27.66 -10.40
C GLY A 203 0.69 26.89 -9.53
N ILE A 204 1.67 26.27 -10.20
CA ILE A 204 2.70 25.44 -9.55
C ILE A 204 4.08 25.69 -10.18
N CYS A 205 5.12 25.60 -9.36
CA CYS A 205 6.50 25.85 -9.72
C CYS A 205 7.15 24.69 -10.47
N SER A 206 8.29 25.00 -11.09
CA SER A 206 9.12 24.00 -11.76
C SER A 206 9.91 23.19 -10.72
N GLU A 207 10.26 21.96 -11.09
CA GLU A 207 11.19 21.14 -10.30
C GLU A 207 12.57 21.79 -10.17
N GLU A 208 12.98 22.60 -11.15
CA GLU A 208 14.25 23.34 -11.11
C GLU A 208 14.26 24.43 -10.03
N ASP A 209 13.15 25.17 -9.89
CA ASP A 209 13.03 26.27 -8.93
C ASP A 209 12.71 25.78 -7.50
N TYR A 210 12.03 24.65 -7.37
CA TYR A 210 11.64 24.06 -6.09
C TYR A 210 11.90 22.55 -6.07
N ALA A 211 13.18 22.18 -6.03
CA ALA A 211 13.62 20.79 -6.09
C ALA A 211 13.09 19.91 -4.94
N TYR A 212 12.81 18.66 -5.27
CA TYR A 212 12.36 17.62 -4.36
C TYR A 212 13.45 17.15 -3.39
N ILE A 213 13.10 17.08 -2.10
CA ILE A 213 14.03 16.71 -1.01
C ILE A 213 13.56 15.49 -0.21
N HIS A 214 12.50 14.80 -0.65
CA HIS A 214 12.01 13.56 -0.03
C HIS A 214 11.58 13.70 1.45
N SER A 215 11.26 14.92 1.88
CA SER A 215 10.81 15.23 3.24
C SER A 215 10.01 16.52 3.23
N GLN A 216 9.04 16.65 4.14
CA GLN A 216 8.33 17.92 4.32
C GLN A 216 9.23 18.95 5.02
N SER A 217 9.21 20.18 4.50
CA SER A 217 9.91 21.35 5.01
C SER A 217 8.96 22.54 5.14
N LEU A 218 9.51 23.71 5.42
CA LEU A 218 8.74 24.96 5.39
C LEU A 218 8.41 25.34 3.96
N CYS A 219 7.15 25.75 3.72
CA CYS A 219 6.71 26.30 2.44
C CYS A 219 7.59 27.50 2.02
N ARG A 220 8.18 27.40 0.83
CA ARG A 220 9.01 28.45 0.20
C ARG A 220 8.25 29.12 -0.94
N SER A 221 8.70 30.30 -1.36
CA SER A 221 8.16 30.98 -2.53
C SER A 221 8.96 30.69 -3.79
N CYS A 222 8.25 30.62 -4.91
CA CYS A 222 8.80 30.47 -6.25
C CYS A 222 7.81 31.08 -7.26
N LYS A 223 8.19 31.11 -8.54
CA LYS A 223 7.32 31.62 -9.60
C LYS A 223 6.62 30.45 -10.28
N PRO A 224 5.27 30.37 -10.25
CA PRO A 224 4.54 29.35 -10.97
C PRO A 224 4.85 29.36 -12.47
N VAL A 225 5.07 28.17 -13.04
CA VAL A 225 5.41 27.98 -14.46
C VAL A 225 4.27 27.39 -15.28
N VAL A 226 3.22 26.89 -14.62
CA VAL A 226 2.04 26.29 -15.25
C VAL A 226 0.74 26.73 -14.55
N SER A 227 -0.25 27.14 -15.36
CA SER A 227 -1.65 27.39 -14.94
C SER A 227 -2.60 27.48 -16.15
N PRO A 228 -3.29 26.40 -16.58
CA PRO A 228 -4.30 26.46 -17.65
C PRO A 228 -5.74 26.39 -17.12
N VAL A 229 -6.58 27.35 -17.53
CA VAL A 229 -7.98 27.49 -17.08
C VAL A 229 -8.88 27.76 -18.28
N ALA A 230 -9.86 26.89 -18.57
CA ALA A 230 -10.92 27.20 -19.53
C ALA A 230 -11.87 28.22 -18.91
N VAL A 231 -12.26 29.24 -19.66
CA VAL A 231 -13.04 30.38 -19.16
C VAL A 231 -14.12 30.73 -20.17
N ALA A 232 -15.23 31.28 -19.72
CA ALA A 232 -16.17 31.95 -20.61
C ALA A 232 -15.98 33.46 -20.52
N ILE A 233 -16.19 34.14 -21.64
CA ILE A 233 -16.09 35.59 -21.76
C ILE A 233 -17.30 36.13 -22.52
N ASP A 234 -17.57 37.43 -22.36
CA ASP A 234 -18.44 38.22 -23.23
C ASP A 234 -17.63 38.68 -24.46
N ALA A 235 -17.91 38.05 -25.60
CA ALA A 235 -17.27 38.30 -26.89
C ALA A 235 -18.21 38.96 -27.91
N GLY A 236 -19.37 39.48 -27.47
CA GLY A 236 -20.43 40.02 -28.33
C GLY A 236 -20.17 41.43 -28.88
N ASP A 237 -19.20 42.16 -28.32
CA ASP A 237 -18.86 43.51 -28.80
C ASP A 237 -18.17 43.48 -30.17
N ARG A 238 -18.56 44.43 -31.05
CA ARG A 238 -18.01 44.53 -32.41
C ARG A 238 -16.48 44.68 -32.45
N SER A 239 -15.86 45.29 -31.45
CA SER A 239 -14.39 45.39 -31.39
C SER A 239 -13.71 44.06 -31.06
N PHE A 240 -14.42 43.11 -30.43
CA PHE A 240 -13.95 41.74 -30.22
C PHE A 240 -13.90 40.97 -31.55
N GLN A 241 -14.93 41.13 -32.40
CA GLN A 241 -14.98 40.54 -33.74
C GLN A 241 -13.74 40.90 -34.59
N PHE A 242 -13.32 42.16 -34.54
CA PHE A 242 -12.20 42.69 -35.32
C PHE A 242 -10.89 42.84 -34.53
N TYR A 243 -10.76 42.15 -33.39
CA TYR A 243 -9.52 42.14 -32.63
C TYR A 243 -8.37 41.57 -33.47
N GLN A 244 -7.24 42.29 -33.52
CA GLN A 244 -6.05 41.91 -34.28
C GLN A 244 -4.81 41.75 -33.40
N SER A 245 -4.58 42.65 -32.44
CA SER A 245 -3.40 42.64 -31.55
C SER A 245 -3.54 43.58 -30.36
N GLY A 246 -2.68 43.39 -29.36
CA GLY A 246 -2.57 44.26 -28.17
C GLY A 246 -3.39 43.77 -26.98
N VAL A 247 -3.26 44.46 -25.84
CA VAL A 247 -4.07 44.16 -24.65
C VAL A 247 -5.46 44.78 -24.78
N TYR A 248 -6.47 43.94 -24.94
CA TYR A 248 -7.87 44.32 -25.02
C TYR A 248 -8.38 44.77 -23.64
N ASN A 249 -8.61 46.08 -23.53
CA ASN A 249 -9.02 46.78 -22.29
C ASN A 249 -10.28 47.63 -22.49
N LYS A 250 -10.99 47.46 -23.61
CA LYS A 250 -12.26 48.14 -23.85
C LYS A 250 -13.31 47.63 -22.86
N THR A 251 -14.20 48.48 -22.40
CA THR A 251 -15.36 48.04 -21.62
C THR A 251 -16.15 46.99 -22.41
N CYS A 252 -16.35 45.84 -21.79
CA CYS A 252 -17.17 44.72 -22.26
C CYS A 252 -18.12 44.32 -21.12
N GLY A 253 -19.21 43.65 -21.46
CA GLY A 253 -20.19 43.19 -20.48
C GLY A 253 -19.72 41.95 -19.72
N THR A 254 -20.67 41.36 -19.00
CA THR A 254 -20.51 40.09 -18.27
C THR A 254 -21.56 39.06 -18.71
N GLN A 255 -22.16 39.26 -19.89
CA GLN A 255 -23.10 38.31 -20.49
C GLN A 255 -22.29 37.29 -21.28
N LEU A 256 -21.75 36.31 -20.56
CA LEU A 256 -20.84 35.31 -21.12
C LEU A 256 -21.52 34.56 -22.27
N ASP A 257 -20.94 34.65 -23.47
CA ASP A 257 -21.49 34.08 -24.69
C ASP A 257 -20.46 33.22 -25.47
N HIS A 258 -19.21 33.18 -25.02
CA HIS A 258 -18.13 32.50 -25.73
C HIS A 258 -17.14 31.78 -24.81
N GLY A 259 -16.81 30.53 -25.15
CA GLY A 259 -15.87 29.69 -24.41
C GLY A 259 -14.45 29.75 -24.99
N VAL A 260 -13.46 30.01 -24.15
CA VAL A 260 -12.06 30.21 -24.55
C VAL A 260 -11.11 29.61 -23.51
N LEU A 261 -9.82 29.53 -23.83
CA LEU A 261 -8.83 28.93 -22.94
C LEU A 261 -7.80 29.96 -22.51
N THR A 262 -7.68 30.21 -21.21
CA THR A 262 -6.56 30.97 -20.64
C THR A 262 -5.32 30.08 -20.69
N VAL A 263 -4.30 30.53 -21.43
CA VAL A 263 -3.06 29.79 -21.71
C VAL A 263 -1.82 30.50 -21.16
N GLY A 264 -2.01 31.57 -20.40
CA GLY A 264 -0.94 32.31 -19.75
C GLY A 264 -1.37 33.70 -19.32
N TYR A 265 -0.42 34.47 -18.80
CA TYR A 265 -0.57 35.87 -18.44
C TYR A 265 0.76 36.60 -18.61
N GLY A 266 0.75 37.92 -18.60
CA GLY A 266 1.97 38.70 -18.71
C GLY A 266 1.76 40.18 -18.43
N VAL A 267 2.82 40.94 -18.68
CA VAL A 267 2.81 42.41 -18.64
C VAL A 267 3.46 42.91 -19.93
N GLU A 268 2.81 43.82 -20.63
CA GLU A 268 3.37 44.54 -21.77
C GLU A 268 3.13 46.04 -21.54
N ASP A 269 4.20 46.85 -21.62
CA ASP A 269 4.14 48.30 -21.43
C ASP A 269 3.41 48.76 -20.14
N GLY A 270 3.60 48.00 -19.06
CA GLY A 270 2.96 48.24 -17.76
C GLY A 270 1.52 47.74 -17.64
N GLN A 271 0.92 47.24 -18.73
CA GLN A 271 -0.42 46.67 -18.75
C GLN A 271 -0.38 45.16 -18.51
N LYS A 272 -1.00 44.70 -17.43
CA LYS A 272 -1.16 43.26 -17.12
C LYS A 272 -2.25 42.65 -18.01
N TYR A 273 -2.01 41.44 -18.51
CA TYR A 273 -2.96 40.73 -19.36
C TYR A 273 -3.04 39.22 -19.07
N TRP A 274 -4.20 38.63 -19.39
CA TRP A 274 -4.41 37.21 -19.62
C TRP A 274 -4.19 36.89 -21.10
N LYS A 275 -3.42 35.86 -21.42
CA LYS A 275 -3.31 35.32 -22.79
C LYS A 275 -4.35 34.23 -22.96
N VAL A 276 -5.20 34.39 -23.96
CA VAL A 276 -6.38 33.56 -24.20
C VAL A 276 -6.30 32.99 -25.61
N LYS A 277 -6.42 31.66 -25.73
CA LYS A 277 -6.53 30.93 -26.99
C LYS A 277 -8.00 30.90 -27.41
N ASN A 278 -8.26 31.36 -28.63
CA ASN A 278 -9.58 31.36 -29.25
C ASN A 278 -9.70 30.22 -30.28
N SER A 279 -10.91 29.97 -30.77
CA SER A 279 -11.29 28.86 -31.67
C SER A 279 -11.71 29.33 -33.07
N TRP A 280 -11.40 30.57 -33.47
CA TRP A 280 -11.82 31.16 -34.77
C TRP A 280 -10.74 31.12 -35.86
N GLY A 281 -9.80 30.17 -35.76
CA GLY A 281 -8.69 30.03 -36.71
C GLY A 281 -7.54 31.02 -36.49
N ASN A 282 -6.42 30.77 -37.16
CA ASN A 282 -5.20 31.56 -36.99
C ASN A 282 -5.24 32.93 -37.68
N SER A 283 -6.25 33.20 -38.51
CA SER A 283 -6.45 34.49 -39.19
C SER A 283 -7.05 35.57 -38.29
N TRP A 284 -7.60 35.18 -37.13
CA TRP A 284 -8.21 36.09 -36.16
C TRP A 284 -7.24 36.40 -35.02
N GLY A 285 -7.17 37.66 -34.57
CA GLY A 285 -6.32 38.07 -33.46
C GLY A 285 -4.83 37.79 -33.67
N GLU A 286 -4.14 37.49 -32.58
CA GLU A 286 -2.70 37.24 -32.56
C GLU A 286 -2.42 35.77 -32.90
N LYS A 287 -2.65 35.39 -34.16
CA LYS A 287 -2.57 33.99 -34.64
C LYS A 287 -3.55 33.05 -33.92
N GLY A 288 -4.78 33.51 -33.69
CA GLY A 288 -5.83 32.78 -32.97
C GLY A 288 -5.86 33.03 -31.46
N TYR A 289 -5.11 34.02 -30.96
CA TYR A 289 -5.06 34.38 -29.54
C TYR A 289 -5.52 35.82 -29.31
N ILE A 290 -5.92 36.12 -28.08
CA ILE A 290 -6.20 37.47 -27.58
C ILE A 290 -5.53 37.68 -26.23
N ARG A 291 -5.11 38.91 -25.94
CA ARG A 291 -4.65 39.33 -24.62
C ARG A 291 -5.71 40.21 -23.97
N LEU A 292 -6.35 39.74 -22.89
CA LEU A 292 -7.37 40.49 -22.15
C LEU A 292 -6.75 41.19 -20.94
N SER A 293 -7.16 42.41 -20.61
CA SER A 293 -6.69 43.10 -19.42
C SER A 293 -6.94 42.28 -18.14
N ARG A 294 -5.94 42.14 -17.27
CA ARG A 294 -6.06 41.28 -16.07
C ARG A 294 -6.72 41.95 -14.87
N ASP A 295 -6.45 43.23 -14.65
CA ASP A 295 -6.82 43.93 -13.40
C ASP A 295 -8.02 44.88 -13.60
N GLN A 296 -8.93 44.57 -14.52
CA GLN A 296 -10.12 45.38 -14.83
C GLN A 296 -11.43 44.65 -14.47
N ASN A 297 -12.50 45.43 -14.25
CA ASN A 297 -13.86 44.95 -13.96
C ASN A 297 -14.01 44.14 -12.66
N GLY A 298 -13.18 44.42 -11.65
CA GLY A 298 -13.34 43.90 -10.29
C GLY A 298 -13.35 42.38 -10.25
N ARG A 299 -14.30 41.79 -9.48
CA ARG A 299 -14.38 40.34 -9.27
C ARG A 299 -14.76 39.54 -10.52
N SER A 300 -15.42 40.16 -11.50
CA SER A 300 -15.81 39.48 -12.74
C SER A 300 -14.65 39.34 -13.72
N GLY A 301 -13.60 40.16 -13.58
CA GLY A 301 -12.52 40.24 -14.55
C GLY A 301 -12.96 40.84 -15.88
N GLN A 302 -11.99 41.13 -16.74
CA GLN A 302 -12.24 41.69 -18.06
C GLN A 302 -13.13 40.75 -18.89
N CYS A 303 -14.27 41.28 -19.38
CA CYS A 303 -15.28 40.54 -20.14
C CYS A 303 -15.84 39.32 -19.41
N GLY A 304 -15.83 39.34 -18.07
CA GLY A 304 -16.35 38.24 -17.27
C GLY A 304 -15.45 37.00 -17.22
N ILE A 305 -14.18 37.12 -17.65
CA ILE A 305 -13.21 36.00 -17.70
C ILE A 305 -13.05 35.23 -16.37
N ALA A 306 -13.31 35.88 -15.24
CA ALA A 306 -13.17 35.26 -13.92
C ALA A 306 -14.49 34.69 -13.35
N MET A 307 -15.60 34.73 -14.12
CA MET A 307 -16.93 34.36 -13.62
C MET A 307 -17.22 32.85 -13.64
N VAL A 308 -16.74 32.13 -14.65
CA VAL A 308 -16.94 30.66 -14.78
C VAL A 308 -15.67 29.94 -15.26
N PRO A 309 -14.54 30.08 -14.54
CA PRO A 309 -13.37 29.26 -14.82
C PRO A 309 -13.72 27.78 -14.61
N SER A 310 -13.30 26.95 -15.55
CA SER A 310 -13.46 25.50 -15.56
C SER A 310 -12.15 24.86 -16.00
N TYR A 311 -11.83 23.72 -15.42
CA TYR A 311 -10.67 22.93 -15.82
C TYR A 311 -11.11 21.47 -15.92
N PRO A 312 -10.49 20.68 -16.80
CA PRO A 312 -10.88 19.30 -16.95
C PRO A 312 -10.57 18.52 -15.67
N THR A 313 -11.52 17.69 -15.25
CA THR A 313 -11.27 16.57 -14.34
C THR A 313 -11.29 15.29 -15.16
N ALA A 314 -10.25 14.46 -15.04
CA ALA A 314 -10.21 13.16 -15.68
C ALA A 314 -10.82 12.12 -14.74
N SER A 315 -11.77 11.33 -15.25
CA SER A 315 -12.32 10.15 -14.57
C SER A 315 -12.11 8.94 -15.48
N LEU A 316 -11.58 7.84 -14.93
CA LEU A 316 -11.51 6.55 -15.63
C LEU A 316 -12.94 6.08 -15.91
N ARG A 317 -13.26 5.82 -17.18
CA ARG A 317 -14.48 5.10 -17.55
C ARG A 317 -14.27 3.61 -17.26
N ASN A 318 -15.17 3.05 -16.46
CA ASN A 318 -15.30 1.60 -16.29
C ASN A 318 -15.51 0.96 -17.67
N ILE A 319 -14.60 0.05 -18.04
CA ILE A 319 -14.83 -0.89 -19.11
C ILE A 319 -15.84 -1.91 -18.58
N ASN A 320 -17.06 -1.85 -19.09
CA ASN A 320 -18.02 -2.94 -18.97
C ASN A 320 -17.56 -4.08 -19.89
N THR A 321 -16.93 -5.12 -19.34
CA THR A 321 -16.93 -6.45 -19.94
C THR A 321 -17.83 -7.38 -19.12
N LYS A 322 -19.11 -7.38 -19.49
CA LYS A 322 -19.99 -8.56 -19.43
C LYS A 322 -20.40 -8.77 -20.88
N THR A 323 -20.14 -9.89 -21.54
CA THR A 323 -20.17 -11.28 -21.08
C THR A 323 -19.55 -12.13 -22.19
N ASP A 324 -18.77 -13.14 -21.83
CA ASP A 324 -19.02 -14.46 -22.38
C ASP A 324 -18.98 -15.47 -21.24
N ILE A 325 -20.10 -16.15 -21.07
CA ILE A 325 -20.26 -17.31 -20.21
C ILE A 325 -19.75 -18.48 -21.04
N LEU A 326 -18.64 -19.08 -20.61
CA LEU A 326 -18.46 -20.51 -20.77
C LEU A 326 -18.30 -21.09 -19.37
N ASP A 327 -19.31 -21.86 -19.02
CA ASP A 327 -19.33 -22.87 -17.99
C ASP A 327 -18.17 -23.83 -18.22
N GLU A 328 -17.21 -23.82 -17.29
CA GLU A 328 -16.55 -25.05 -16.89
C GLU A 328 -16.19 -24.94 -15.41
N SER A 329 -16.84 -25.78 -14.62
CA SER A 329 -16.55 -25.99 -13.21
C SER A 329 -15.09 -26.37 -13.01
N LEU A 330 -14.22 -25.39 -12.74
CA LEU A 330 -12.97 -25.65 -12.07
C LEU A 330 -13.27 -25.80 -10.58
N THR A 331 -13.69 -27.01 -10.21
CA THR A 331 -13.51 -27.47 -8.84
C THR A 331 -12.04 -27.27 -8.47
N ALA A 332 -11.79 -26.41 -7.48
CA ALA A 332 -10.49 -26.34 -6.82
C ALA A 332 -10.01 -27.77 -6.51
N PRO A 333 -8.70 -28.08 -6.60
CA PRO A 333 -8.20 -29.40 -6.26
C PRO A 333 -8.58 -29.72 -4.81
N LYS A 334 -9.64 -30.50 -4.63
CA LYS A 334 -10.03 -31.12 -3.37
C LYS A 334 -9.01 -32.21 -3.07
N GLU A 335 -7.77 -31.87 -2.72
CA GLU A 335 -6.84 -32.74 -1.97
C GLU A 335 -5.68 -31.91 -1.37
N LEU A 336 -5.97 -30.86 -0.56
CA LEU A 336 -5.00 -30.41 0.45
C LEU A 336 -5.28 -31.18 1.75
N LEU A 337 -4.39 -32.10 2.10
CA LEU A 337 -4.44 -32.84 3.36
C LEU A 337 -3.87 -31.95 4.47
N SER A 338 -4.74 -31.18 5.10
CA SER A 338 -4.41 -30.43 6.32
C SER A 338 -5.11 -31.06 7.52
N SER A 339 -4.39 -31.30 8.61
CA SER A 339 -4.97 -31.81 9.86
C SER A 339 -4.62 -30.91 11.04
N ALA A 340 -5.55 -30.76 11.97
CA ALA A 340 -5.33 -30.04 13.22
C ALA A 340 -5.85 -30.85 14.40
N SER A 341 -5.01 -31.03 15.41
CA SER A 341 -5.38 -31.71 16.65
C SER A 341 -4.76 -31.02 17.85
N ALA A 342 -5.29 -31.29 19.04
CA ALA A 342 -4.71 -30.81 20.28
C ALA A 342 -4.67 -31.92 21.32
N SER A 343 -3.60 -31.92 22.10
CA SER A 343 -3.38 -32.90 23.16
C SER A 343 -2.75 -32.23 24.37
N ARG A 344 -2.88 -32.87 25.53
CA ARG A 344 -2.08 -32.52 26.71
C ARG A 344 -0.62 -32.90 26.46
N CYS A 345 0.32 -32.12 26.98
CA CYS A 345 1.73 -32.48 26.92
C CYS A 345 2.01 -33.73 27.78
N ALA A 346 2.96 -34.56 27.38
CA ALA A 346 3.45 -35.65 28.22
C ALA A 346 4.37 -35.07 29.32
N THR A 347 3.81 -34.63 30.45
CA THR A 347 4.56 -34.15 31.62
C THR A 347 4.42 -35.13 32.79
N LYS A 348 5.49 -35.29 33.59
CA LYS A 348 5.47 -36.09 34.83
C LYS A 348 4.79 -35.36 36.00
N GLU A 349 4.61 -34.04 35.88
CA GLU A 349 4.04 -33.19 36.93
C GLU A 349 2.52 -33.07 36.81
N ALA A 350 1.82 -33.11 37.94
CA ALA A 350 0.38 -32.95 38.00
C ALA A 350 -0.01 -31.49 37.69
N SER A 351 -0.78 -31.29 36.62
CA SER A 351 -1.33 -29.97 36.27
C SER A 351 -2.48 -29.57 37.20
N LEU A 352 -2.48 -28.31 37.65
CA LEU A 352 -3.53 -27.73 38.50
C LEU A 352 -4.83 -27.45 37.74
N ILE A 353 -4.78 -27.31 36.42
CA ILE A 353 -5.93 -27.29 35.53
C ILE A 353 -5.87 -28.54 34.66
N ASP A 354 -6.89 -29.39 34.78
CA ASP A 354 -7.01 -30.56 33.91
C ASP A 354 -8.04 -30.29 32.81
N PHE A 355 -7.54 -29.92 31.62
CA PHE A 355 -8.37 -29.76 30.43
C PHE A 355 -8.86 -31.13 29.94
N THR A 356 -10.01 -31.55 30.45
CA THR A 356 -10.69 -32.81 30.09
C THR A 356 -11.27 -32.78 28.68
N SER A 357 -11.53 -31.59 28.13
CA SER A 357 -11.96 -31.38 26.76
C SER A 357 -11.03 -30.43 26.02
N LEU A 358 -10.52 -30.87 24.86
CA LEU A 358 -9.76 -30.07 23.90
C LEU A 358 -10.42 -30.21 22.53
N VAL A 359 -10.96 -29.12 22.00
CA VAL A 359 -11.66 -29.11 20.70
C VAL A 359 -10.92 -28.18 19.76
N VAL A 360 -10.58 -28.67 18.57
CA VAL A 360 -9.98 -27.88 17.49
C VAL A 360 -10.97 -27.74 16.35
N ASN A 361 -11.13 -26.53 15.83
CA ASN A 361 -12.02 -26.22 14.73
C ASN A 361 -11.41 -25.20 13.76
N PRO A 362 -11.41 -25.45 12.43
CA PRO A 362 -11.75 -26.72 11.79
C PRO A 362 -10.67 -27.80 12.01
N LYS A 363 -11.08 -29.09 12.04
CA LYS A 363 -10.14 -30.22 12.10
C LYS A 363 -9.28 -30.36 10.83
N ALA A 364 -9.78 -29.86 9.71
CA ALA A 364 -9.06 -29.74 8.45
C ALA A 364 -8.90 -28.24 8.11
N PRO A 365 -7.81 -27.60 8.53
CA PRO A 365 -7.65 -26.17 8.41
C PRO A 365 -7.23 -25.70 7.02
N GLU A 366 -7.99 -24.76 6.47
CA GLU A 366 -7.62 -24.04 5.26
C GLU A 366 -6.62 -22.92 5.58
N ARG A 367 -5.54 -22.81 4.79
CA ARG A 367 -4.58 -21.72 4.93
C ARG A 367 -5.27 -20.36 4.76
N GLY A 368 -4.89 -19.38 5.57
CA GLY A 368 -5.52 -18.05 5.59
C GLY A 368 -6.80 -17.95 6.43
N ARG A 369 -7.37 -19.06 6.92
CA ARG A 369 -8.47 -19.07 7.89
C ARG A 369 -7.94 -19.35 9.30
N ALA A 370 -8.65 -18.84 10.30
CA ALA A 370 -8.27 -19.04 11.70
C ALA A 370 -8.60 -20.46 12.15
N ILE A 371 -7.72 -21.02 12.99
CA ILE A 371 -7.90 -22.31 13.66
C ILE A 371 -8.11 -22.02 15.13
N SER A 372 -9.24 -22.42 15.68
CA SER A 372 -9.58 -22.22 17.09
C SER A 372 -9.40 -23.50 17.88
N LEU A 373 -8.58 -23.46 18.92
CA LEU A 373 -8.58 -24.41 20.03
C LEU A 373 -9.46 -23.87 21.14
N ILE A 374 -10.33 -24.72 21.70
CA ILE A 374 -11.05 -24.46 22.94
C ILE A 374 -10.73 -25.61 23.91
N GLY A 375 -10.12 -25.26 25.05
CA GLY A 375 -9.90 -26.15 26.18
C GLY A 375 -10.84 -25.84 27.32
N LYS A 376 -11.53 -26.86 27.86
CA LYS A 376 -12.34 -26.74 29.08
C LYS A 376 -11.91 -27.75 30.13
N GLY A 377 -11.75 -27.31 31.37
CA GLY A 377 -11.16 -28.13 32.43
C GLY A 377 -11.49 -27.67 33.84
N ASP A 378 -11.26 -28.55 34.80
CA ASP A 378 -11.53 -28.30 36.22
C ASP A 378 -10.27 -27.77 36.92
N VAL A 379 -10.47 -26.78 37.79
CA VAL A 379 -9.40 -26.13 38.56
C VAL A 379 -9.23 -26.82 39.92
N LYS A 380 -8.04 -27.35 40.20
CA LYS A 380 -7.75 -28.15 41.42
C LYS A 380 -7.33 -27.31 42.62
N GLN A 381 -6.83 -26.09 42.41
CA GLN A 381 -6.39 -25.16 43.45
C GLN A 381 -6.67 -23.72 42.99
N ASP A 382 -6.80 -22.80 43.94
CA ASP A 382 -6.97 -21.38 43.63
C ASP A 382 -5.81 -20.84 42.77
N ILE A 383 -6.12 -20.11 41.70
CA ILE A 383 -5.13 -19.48 40.83
C ILE A 383 -5.43 -17.99 40.77
N THR A 384 -4.48 -17.18 41.25
CA THR A 384 -4.58 -15.70 41.22
C THR A 384 -3.86 -15.10 40.04
N GLU A 385 -2.71 -15.66 39.66
CA GLU A 385 -1.88 -15.23 38.54
C GLU A 385 -1.02 -16.38 38.03
N GLY A 386 -0.55 -16.27 36.79
CA GLY A 386 0.37 -17.26 36.24
C GLY A 386 1.10 -16.76 35.00
N ASP A 387 2.25 -17.36 34.74
CA ASP A 387 3.06 -17.13 33.56
C ASP A 387 2.74 -18.16 32.49
N LEU A 388 2.62 -17.71 31.25
CA LEU A 388 2.38 -18.53 30.06
C LEU A 388 3.61 -18.47 29.15
N LYS A 389 4.17 -19.64 28.86
CA LYS A 389 5.18 -19.81 27.81
C LYS A 389 4.53 -20.43 26.58
N LEU A 390 4.51 -19.66 25.50
CA LEU A 390 4.14 -20.13 24.17
C LEU A 390 5.40 -20.47 23.38
N SER A 391 5.40 -21.61 22.71
CA SER A 391 6.47 -22.01 21.80
C SER A 391 5.88 -22.62 20.53
N VAL A 392 6.39 -22.22 19.37
CA VAL A 392 6.02 -22.80 18.08
C VAL A 392 7.20 -23.62 17.59
N LYS A 393 6.92 -24.87 17.24
CA LYS A 393 7.90 -25.77 16.64
C LYS A 393 7.51 -26.12 15.22
N LEU A 394 8.50 -26.33 14.36
CA LEU A 394 8.34 -26.87 13.01
C LEU A 394 9.27 -28.08 12.88
N GLY A 395 8.72 -29.24 12.53
CA GLY A 395 9.52 -30.48 12.43
C GLY A 395 10.20 -30.88 13.76
N GLY A 396 9.64 -30.47 14.89
CA GLY A 396 10.18 -30.74 16.24
C GLY A 396 11.16 -29.69 16.79
N MET A 397 11.60 -28.71 15.98
CA MET A 397 12.50 -27.63 16.41
C MET A 397 11.72 -26.38 16.78
N GLU A 398 12.07 -25.74 17.91
CA GLU A 398 11.45 -24.48 18.34
C GLU A 398 11.92 -23.32 17.45
N VAL A 399 10.99 -22.72 16.72
CA VAL A 399 11.21 -21.62 15.76
C VAL A 399 10.74 -20.27 16.29
N PHE A 400 9.87 -20.27 17.30
CA PHE A 400 9.41 -19.06 17.96
C PHE A 400 9.04 -19.35 19.41
N GLY A 401 9.29 -18.39 20.29
CA GLY A 401 8.93 -18.45 21.70
C GLY A 401 8.45 -17.09 22.18
N HIS A 402 7.42 -17.09 23.04
CA HIS A 402 6.88 -15.89 23.65
C HIS A 402 6.49 -16.18 25.10
N GLN A 403 6.63 -15.18 25.96
CA GLN A 403 6.20 -15.25 27.36
C GLN A 403 5.16 -14.16 27.61
N SER A 404 4.06 -14.55 28.22
CA SER A 404 2.97 -13.66 28.60
C SER A 404 2.36 -14.11 29.94
N LYS A 405 1.29 -13.45 30.38
CA LYS A 405 0.50 -13.93 31.52
C LYS A 405 -0.58 -14.91 31.03
N VAL A 406 -0.91 -15.88 31.86
CA VAL A 406 -2.00 -16.85 31.60
C VAL A 406 -3.38 -16.22 31.84
N CYS A 407 -3.43 -15.20 32.69
CA CYS A 407 -4.64 -14.48 33.04
C CYS A 407 -4.88 -13.32 32.06
N GLY A 408 -6.06 -13.27 31.47
CA GLY A 408 -6.44 -12.25 30.48
C GLY A 408 -5.97 -12.54 29.05
N ASN A 409 -6.35 -11.65 28.13
CA ASN A 409 -6.13 -11.85 26.69
C ASN A 409 -4.75 -11.36 26.28
N THR A 410 -4.04 -12.17 25.50
CA THR A 410 -2.75 -11.82 24.89
C THR A 410 -2.82 -12.00 23.38
N SER A 411 -2.36 -11.00 22.63
CA SER A 411 -2.08 -11.12 21.20
C SER A 411 -0.58 -11.31 21.02
N VAL A 412 -0.18 -12.46 20.46
CA VAL A 412 1.22 -12.79 20.21
C VAL A 412 1.49 -12.64 18.72
N PRO A 413 2.20 -11.59 18.27
CA PRO A 413 2.60 -11.47 16.87
C PRO A 413 3.58 -12.59 16.53
N LEU A 414 3.30 -13.35 15.47
CA LEU A 414 4.25 -14.32 14.95
C LEU A 414 5.36 -13.60 14.17
N PRO A 415 6.59 -14.15 14.15
CA PRO A 415 7.65 -13.63 13.30
C PRO A 415 7.22 -13.61 11.83
N LEU A 416 7.88 -12.77 11.02
CA LEU A 416 7.69 -12.76 9.56
C LEU A 416 6.28 -12.35 9.10
N ASN A 417 5.53 -11.62 9.94
CA ASN A 417 4.13 -11.21 9.68
C ASN A 417 3.21 -12.40 9.31
N LEU A 418 3.52 -13.59 9.84
CA LEU A 418 2.76 -14.83 9.63
C LEU A 418 1.45 -14.83 10.46
N GLY A 419 0.86 -13.66 10.70
CA GLY A 419 -0.32 -13.48 11.52
C GLY A 419 -0.05 -13.41 13.01
N HIS A 420 -1.10 -13.68 13.79
CA HIS A 420 -1.11 -13.57 15.24
C HIS A 420 -1.62 -14.88 15.84
N ILE A 421 -1.09 -15.23 17.01
CA ILE A 421 -1.74 -16.18 17.90
C ILE A 421 -2.46 -15.36 18.97
N TYR A 422 -3.79 -15.45 19.00
CA TYR A 422 -4.58 -14.86 20.05
C TYR A 422 -4.82 -15.90 21.13
N VAL A 423 -4.31 -15.63 22.32
CA VAL A 423 -4.57 -16.43 23.51
C VAL A 423 -5.61 -15.67 24.33
N TYR A 424 -6.82 -16.18 24.38
CA TYR A 424 -7.83 -15.75 25.32
C TYR A 424 -7.58 -16.52 26.61
N GLY A 425 -6.79 -15.92 27.50
CA GLY A 425 -6.37 -16.54 28.75
C GLY A 425 -7.53 -16.73 29.72
N ILE A 426 -7.21 -17.25 30.90
CA ILE A 426 -8.19 -17.60 31.92
C ILE A 426 -8.63 -16.33 32.66
N GLU A 427 -9.89 -16.26 33.04
CA GLU A 427 -10.39 -15.21 33.94
C GLU A 427 -9.90 -15.47 35.36
N CYS A 428 -8.89 -14.70 35.79
CA CYS A 428 -8.34 -14.79 37.14
C CYS A 428 -8.86 -13.63 38.02
N PRO A 429 -9.00 -13.83 39.35
CA PRO A 429 -8.71 -15.06 40.09
C PRO A 429 -9.79 -16.13 39.88
N ILE A 430 -9.37 -17.38 39.74
CA ILE A 430 -10.26 -18.55 39.60
C ILE A 430 -10.09 -19.47 40.81
N LYS A 431 -11.21 -19.89 41.41
CA LYS A 431 -11.25 -20.68 42.64
C LYS A 431 -11.24 -22.18 42.36
N GLN A 432 -10.71 -22.95 43.29
CA GLN A 432 -10.79 -24.40 43.27
C GLN A 432 -12.25 -24.87 43.05
N GLY A 433 -12.43 -25.84 42.15
CA GLY A 433 -13.73 -26.39 41.79
C GLY A 433 -14.48 -25.62 40.70
N GLN A 434 -13.99 -24.45 40.27
CA GLN A 434 -14.52 -23.76 39.09
C GLN A 434 -13.96 -24.35 37.79
N LYS A 435 -14.63 -24.03 36.68
CA LYS A 435 -14.22 -24.47 35.33
C LYS A 435 -13.42 -23.37 34.65
N ALA A 436 -12.22 -23.72 34.18
CA ALA A 436 -11.42 -22.86 33.34
C ALA A 436 -11.75 -23.11 31.86
N GLU A 437 -11.81 -22.05 31.08
CA GLU A 437 -11.87 -22.09 29.62
C GLU A 437 -10.66 -21.35 29.06
N LEU A 438 -9.98 -21.97 28.10
CA LEU A 438 -8.87 -21.40 27.36
C LEU A 438 -9.21 -21.46 25.87
N LYS A 439 -9.20 -20.31 25.19
CA LYS A 439 -9.35 -20.26 23.74
C LYS A 439 -8.05 -19.78 23.11
N VAL A 440 -7.60 -20.47 22.06
CA VAL A 440 -6.42 -20.08 21.29
C VAL A 440 -6.79 -20.04 19.82
N ASP A 441 -6.73 -18.85 19.21
CA ASP A 441 -6.92 -18.70 17.77
C ASP A 441 -5.56 -18.57 17.10
N VAL A 442 -5.22 -19.54 16.26
CA VAL A 442 -4.02 -19.55 15.43
C VAL A 442 -4.42 -19.12 14.03
N LYS A 443 -3.98 -17.94 13.59
CA LYS A 443 -4.20 -17.47 12.22
C LYS A 443 -2.91 -17.63 11.42
N LEU A 444 -2.87 -18.66 10.57
CA LEU A 444 -1.76 -18.86 9.64
C LEU A 444 -2.04 -18.14 8.32
N PRO A 445 -1.02 -17.55 7.68
CA PRO A 445 -1.18 -16.88 6.40
C PRO A 445 -1.44 -17.92 5.30
N ILE A 446 -2.02 -17.47 4.18
CA ILE A 446 -2.27 -18.31 2.99
C ILE A 446 -0.96 -18.98 2.51
N ILE A 447 0.17 -18.30 2.71
CA ILE A 447 1.52 -18.70 2.29
C ILE A 447 2.31 -19.48 3.35
N ALA A 448 1.69 -19.96 4.44
CA ALA A 448 2.39 -20.77 5.44
C ALA A 448 3.03 -22.02 4.79
N LEU A 449 4.30 -22.28 5.11
CA LEU A 449 5.05 -23.43 4.57
C LEU A 449 4.33 -24.75 4.88
N GLY A 450 4.51 -25.75 4.02
CA GLY A 450 4.05 -27.11 4.33
C GLY A 450 4.89 -27.75 5.43
N GLY A 451 4.28 -28.59 6.27
CA GLY A 451 4.98 -29.33 7.32
C GLY A 451 4.22 -29.47 8.64
N ASN A 452 4.92 -30.03 9.64
CA ASN A 452 4.37 -30.36 10.95
C ASN A 452 4.68 -29.25 11.96
N TYR A 453 3.69 -28.41 12.23
CA TYR A 453 3.75 -27.36 13.24
C TYR A 453 3.25 -27.88 14.58
N GLN A 454 3.92 -27.48 15.66
CA GLN A 454 3.46 -27.74 17.03
C GLN A 454 3.45 -26.43 17.81
N VAL A 455 2.27 -25.95 18.19
CA VAL A 455 2.13 -24.81 19.10
C VAL A 455 1.96 -25.37 20.50
N LYS A 456 2.95 -25.18 21.36
CA LYS A 456 2.94 -25.62 22.76
C LYS A 456 2.71 -24.42 23.67
N LEU A 457 1.69 -24.53 24.52
CA LEU A 457 1.36 -23.59 25.59
C LEU A 457 1.61 -24.29 26.92
N ALA A 458 2.53 -23.75 27.72
CA ALA A 458 2.83 -24.24 29.07
C ALA A 458 2.67 -23.09 30.07
N ALA A 459 1.78 -23.26 31.04
CA ALA A 459 1.52 -22.26 32.06
C ALA A 459 1.96 -22.73 33.45
N THR A 460 2.49 -21.82 34.25
CA THR A 460 2.95 -22.05 35.62
C THR A 460 2.39 -20.97 36.55
N ASP A 461 2.12 -21.33 37.80
CA ASP A 461 1.70 -20.36 38.81
C ASP A 461 2.86 -19.39 39.10
N SER A 462 2.59 -18.09 39.15
CA SER A 462 3.64 -17.09 39.35
C SER A 462 4.28 -17.17 40.74
N SER A 463 3.56 -17.69 41.73
CA SER A 463 3.98 -17.69 43.14
C SER A 463 4.91 -18.85 43.49
N ASP A 464 4.62 -20.05 42.97
CA ASP A 464 5.33 -21.28 43.32
C ASP A 464 5.83 -22.10 42.13
N SER A 465 5.67 -21.57 40.90
CA SER A 465 6.09 -22.21 39.65
C SER A 465 5.47 -23.58 39.38
N LYS A 466 4.41 -23.99 40.10
CA LYS A 466 3.71 -25.25 39.80
C LYS A 466 3.05 -25.17 38.43
N SER A 467 3.10 -26.30 37.70
CA SER A 467 2.44 -26.42 36.40
C SER A 467 0.93 -26.20 36.51
N LEU A 468 0.42 -25.14 35.88
CA LEU A 468 -1.02 -24.92 35.73
C LEU A 468 -1.57 -25.85 34.66
N PHE A 469 -0.97 -25.84 33.46
CA PHE A 469 -1.32 -26.77 32.38
C PHE A 469 -0.21 -26.82 31.32
N CYS A 470 -0.26 -27.86 30.48
CA CYS A 470 0.51 -27.90 29.25
C CYS A 470 -0.32 -28.52 28.12
N ILE A 471 -0.53 -27.74 27.05
CA ILE A 471 -1.27 -28.14 25.85
C ILE A 471 -0.35 -28.02 24.63
N GLN A 472 -0.51 -28.94 23.68
CA GLN A 472 0.12 -28.90 22.38
C GLN A 472 -0.95 -28.96 21.29
N ILE A 473 -0.91 -28.03 20.35
CA ILE A 473 -1.68 -28.05 19.10
C ILE A 473 -0.75 -28.56 18.01
N ALA A 474 -1.10 -29.66 17.35
CA ALA A 474 -0.40 -30.17 16.18
C ALA A 474 -1.15 -29.77 14.92
N LEU A 475 -0.47 -29.14 13.97
CA LEU A 475 -0.98 -28.78 12.66
C LEU A 475 -0.10 -29.44 11.60
N GLU A 476 -0.70 -30.27 10.74
CA GLU A 476 -0.04 -30.86 9.57
C GLU A 476 -0.58 -30.16 8.33
N LEU A 477 0.30 -29.57 7.53
CA LEU A 477 -0.06 -28.82 6.32
C LEU A 477 0.66 -29.43 5.11
N ASP A 478 0.02 -30.36 4.37
CA ASP A 478 0.60 -30.92 3.15
C ASP A 478 0.18 -30.16 1.88
N SER A 479 1.08 -30.06 0.89
CA SER A 479 0.79 -29.59 -0.46
C SER A 479 0.52 -30.77 -1.40
N ALA A 480 -0.58 -30.75 -2.14
CA ALA A 480 -0.97 -31.80 -3.08
C ALA A 480 0.18 -32.14 -4.06
N GLY A 481 0.57 -33.43 -4.15
CA GLY A 481 1.48 -33.93 -5.18
C GLY A 481 2.60 -34.88 -4.73
N SER A 482 2.92 -34.99 -3.45
CA SER A 482 3.92 -35.97 -2.98
C SER A 482 3.24 -37.24 -2.47
N LYS A 483 3.26 -38.31 -3.28
CA LYS A 483 3.01 -39.67 -2.78
C LYS A 483 3.83 -39.90 -1.51
N ARG A 484 3.17 -40.40 -0.47
CA ARG A 484 3.79 -40.84 0.78
C ARG A 484 4.98 -41.75 0.51
N ALA A 485 6.16 -41.32 0.93
CA ALA A 485 7.20 -42.22 1.42
C ALA A 485 7.37 -41.92 2.91
N SER A 486 6.98 -42.88 3.74
CA SER A 486 7.29 -42.89 5.16
C SER A 486 8.82 -42.91 5.31
N VAL A 487 9.38 -41.93 6.00
CA VAL A 487 10.83 -41.76 6.20
C VAL A 487 11.40 -42.78 7.22
N TYR A 488 10.57 -43.63 7.83
CA TYR A 488 11.00 -44.55 8.90
C TYR A 488 11.31 -46.00 8.46
N GLU A 489 11.23 -46.34 7.17
CA GLU A 489 11.55 -47.72 6.71
C GLU A 489 13.01 -47.94 6.27
N TYR A 490 13.89 -46.93 6.31
CA TYR A 490 15.29 -47.07 5.85
C TYR A 490 16.34 -47.14 6.97
N PHE A 491 15.93 -47.40 8.21
CA PHE A 491 16.85 -47.61 9.34
C PHE A 491 16.61 -48.95 10.06
N ALA A 492 16.64 -50.05 9.29
CA ALA A 492 16.94 -51.40 9.78
C ALA A 492 18.03 -52.03 8.89
#